data_AF-A0A973M8D6-F1
#
_entry.id   AF-A0A973M8D6-F1
#
_cell.length_a   1.000
_cell.length_b   1.000
_cell.length_c   1.000
_cell.angle_alpha   90.00
_cell.angle_beta   90.00
_cell.angle_gamma   90.00
#
_symmetry.space_group_name_H-M   'P 1'
#
loop_
_entity.id
_entity.type
_entity.pdbx_description
1 polymer ?
#
loop_
_entity_poly.entity_id
_entity_poly.type
_entity_poly.pdbx_seq_one_letter_code
_entity_poly.pdbx_strand_id
1 'polypeptide(L)' 'GEADRLGLVGSAGNRLDGTVEIVAEGNLDDVERFLQWLQSGDTPGRVEGVEASIGPATGEFKRFSLW' A
#
# COMPACT_ATOMS: atom_id res chain seq x y z
N GLY A 1 -7.19 -2.07 -7.39
CA GLY A 1 -5.81 -2.58 -7.33
C GLY A 1 -5.74 -3.77 -6.39
N GLU A 2 -4.55 -4.25 -6.05
CA GLU A 2 -4.40 -5.34 -5.06
C GLU A 2 -4.97 -4.96 -3.69
N ALA A 3 -4.78 -3.72 -3.25
CA ALA A 3 -5.38 -3.19 -2.03
C ALA A 3 -6.91 -3.37 -1.98
N ASP A 4 -7.61 -3.11 -3.10
CA ASP A 4 -9.07 -3.29 -3.17
C ASP A 4 -9.48 -4.77 -3.09
N ARG A 5 -8.68 -5.68 -3.68
CA ARG A 5 -8.95 -7.13 -3.60
C ARG A 5 -8.83 -7.66 -2.18
N LEU A 6 -7.92 -7.06 -1.42
CA LEU A 6 -7.66 -7.36 -0.01
C LEU A 6 -8.56 -6.57 0.94
N GLY A 7 -9.43 -5.69 0.43
CA GLY A 7 -10.35 -4.89 1.25
C GLY A 7 -9.68 -3.81 2.11
N LEU A 8 -8.47 -3.39 1.74
CA LEU A 8 -7.71 -2.36 2.46
C LEU A 8 -8.24 -0.96 2.15
N VAL A 9 -8.15 -0.06 3.13
CA VAL A 9 -8.39 1.38 2.98
C VAL A 9 -7.08 2.14 3.13
N GLY A 10 -7.00 3.38 2.65
CA GLY A 10 -5.72 4.08 2.68
C GLY A 10 -5.55 5.13 1.59
N SER A 11 -4.30 5.40 1.26
CA SER A 11 -3.95 6.31 0.18
C SER A 11 -2.70 5.88 -0.56
N ALA A 12 -2.61 6.25 -1.83
CA ALA A 12 -1.37 6.11 -2.61
C ALA A 12 -1.17 7.35 -3.49
N GLY A 13 0.08 7.79 -3.62
CA GLY A 13 0.40 8.97 -4.42
C GLY A 13 1.85 8.98 -4.89
N ASN A 14 2.10 9.72 -5.97
CA ASN A 14 3.45 9.91 -6.48
C ASN A 14 4.09 11.12 -5.78
N ARG A 15 5.29 10.91 -5.25
CA ARG A 15 6.13 12.00 -4.77
C ARG A 15 6.85 12.68 -5.94
N LEU A 16 7.29 13.91 -5.70
CA LEU A 16 8.04 14.69 -6.69
C LEU A 16 9.39 14.07 -7.07
N ASP A 17 9.95 13.23 -6.19
CA ASP A 17 11.18 12.48 -6.44
C ASP A 17 10.98 11.21 -7.28
N GLY A 18 9.73 10.91 -7.68
CA GLY A 18 9.37 9.74 -8.47
C GLY A 18 9.07 8.49 -7.66
N THR A 19 9.15 8.54 -6.33
CA THR A 19 8.72 7.44 -5.45
C THR A 19 7.21 7.38 -5.31
N VAL A 20 6.68 6.20 -5.01
CA VAL A 20 5.26 6.01 -4.66
C VAL A 20 5.16 5.89 -3.15
N GLU A 21 4.35 6.74 -2.54
CA GLU A 21 4.03 6.68 -1.11
C GLU A 21 2.68 5.98 -0.94
N ILE A 22 2.62 4.99 -0.05
CA ILE A 22 1.41 4.20 0.20
C ILE A 22 1.16 4.12 1.71
N VAL A 23 -0.07 4.41 2.10
CA VAL A 23 -0.62 4.08 3.42
C VAL A 23 -1.75 3.09 3.20
N ALA A 24 -1.72 1.96 3.91
CA ALA A 24 -2.76 0.94 3.83
C ALA A 24 -3.13 0.46 5.24
N GLU A 25 -4.44 0.42 5.52
CA GLU A 25 -5.01 -0.02 6.78
C GLU A 25 -6.02 -1.14 6.54
N GLY A 26 -6.01 -2.13 7.43
CA GLY A 26 -6.87 -3.30 7.38
C GLY A 26 -6.44 -4.34 8.42
N ASN A 27 -6.85 -5.60 8.22
CA ASN A 27 -6.33 -6.69 9.03
C ASN A 27 -4.84 -6.89 8.74
N LEU A 28 -4.07 -7.30 9.75
CA LEU A 28 -2.62 -7.49 9.64
C LEU A 28 -2.26 -8.44 8.51
N ASP A 29 -2.96 -9.59 8.40
CA ASP A 29 -2.70 -10.59 7.36
C ASP A 29 -2.86 -10.02 5.94
N ASP A 30 -3.84 -9.12 5.76
CA ASP A 30 -4.12 -8.50 4.46
C ASP A 30 -3.09 -7.40 4.15
N VAL A 31 -2.66 -6.64 5.15
CA VAL A 31 -1.56 -5.66 5.02
C VAL A 31 -0.24 -6.35 4.68
N GLU A 32 0.07 -7.47 5.34
CA GLU A 32 1.28 -8.25 5.05
C GLU A 32 1.25 -8.86 3.65
N ARG A 33 0.10 -9.39 3.20
CA ARG A 33 -0.08 -9.86 1.82
C ARG A 33 0.12 -8.75 0.81
N PHE A 34 -0.40 -7.57 1.08
CA PHE A 34 -0.23 -6.42 0.20
C PHE A 34 1.24 -5.99 0.13
N LEU A 35 1.96 -5.98 1.27
CA LEU A 35 3.40 -5.71 1.30
C LEU A 35 4.21 -6.74 0.51
N GLN A 36 3.90 -8.03 0.66
CA GLN A 36 4.54 -9.09 -0.11
C GLN A 36 4.30 -8.91 -1.61
N TRP A 37 3.08 -8.56 -2.01
CA TRP A 37 2.78 -8.26 -3.40
C TRP A 37 3.60 -7.07 -3.93
N LEU A 38 3.73 -5.98 -3.17
CA LEU A 38 4.58 -4.84 -3.53
C LEU A 38 6.06 -5.24 -3.70
N GLN A 39 6.54 -6.19 -2.90
CA GLN A 39 7.93 -6.68 -2.95
C GLN A 39 8.17 -7.76 -4.02
N SER A 40 7.12 -8.43 -4.49
CA SER A 40 7.21 -9.58 -5.39
C SER A 40 7.63 -9.25 -6.83
N GLY A 41 7.46 -7.99 -7.24
CA GLY A 41 7.60 -7.56 -8.64
C GLY A 41 6.35 -7.79 -9.50
N ASP A 42 5.27 -8.35 -8.95
CA ASP A 42 3.96 -8.48 -9.62
C ASP A 42 3.19 -7.14 -9.72
N THR A 43 3.81 -6.06 -9.23
CA THR A 43 3.32 -4.70 -9.37
C THR A 43 3.33 -4.26 -10.83
N PRO A 44 2.33 -3.50 -11.30
CA PRO A 44 2.41 -2.85 -12.60
C PRO A 44 3.59 -1.87 -12.63
N GLY A 45 4.64 -2.19 -13.38
CA GLY A 45 5.85 -1.37 -13.50
C GLY A 45 7.09 -2.03 -12.91
N ARG A 46 8.15 -1.24 -12.72
CA ARG A 46 9.41 -1.71 -12.14
C ARG A 46 9.58 -1.05 -10.76
N VAL A 47 9.46 -1.87 -9.72
CA VAL A 47 9.77 -1.47 -8.34
C VAL A 47 11.21 -1.87 -8.04
N GLU A 48 12.05 -0.91 -7.68
CA GLU A 48 13.46 -1.18 -7.34
C GLU A 48 13.65 -1.58 -5.87
N GLY A 49 12.74 -1.14 -5.00
CA GLY A 49 12.74 -1.48 -3.58
C GLY A 49 11.47 -1.00 -2.89
N VAL A 50 11.18 -1.60 -1.73
CA VAL A 50 10.06 -1.21 -0.87
C VAL A 50 10.59 -1.03 0.54
N GLU A 51 10.49 0.19 1.05
CA GLU A 51 10.69 0.50 2.47
C GLU A 51 9.32 0.52 3.16
N ALA A 52 9.16 -0.27 4.22
CA ALA A 52 7.86 -0.41 4.88
C ALA A 52 7.99 -0.42 6.40
N SER A 53 6.97 0.13 7.06
CA SER A 53 6.75 0.00 8.50
C SER A 53 5.29 -0.34 8.75
N ILE A 54 5.04 -1.24 9.69
CA ILE A 54 3.69 -1.68 10.07
C ILE A 54 3.42 -1.23 11.49
N GLY A 55 2.25 -0.66 11.72
CA GLY A 55 1.79 -0.19 13.02
C GLY A 55 0.27 -0.32 13.17
N PRO A 56 -0.26 0.10 14.32
CA PRO A 56 -1.71 0.14 14.54
C PRO A 56 -2.40 1.00 13.48
N ALA A 57 -3.56 0.55 13.01
CA ALA A 57 -4.40 1.37 12.14
C ALA A 57 -4.82 2.66 12.86
N THR A 58 -4.70 3.79 12.18
CA THR A 58 -5.13 5.10 12.68
C THR A 58 -6.65 5.23 12.62
N GLY A 59 -7.30 4.51 11.70
CA GLY A 59 -8.74 4.60 11.46
C GLY A 59 -9.17 5.85 10.67
N GLU A 60 -8.20 6.60 10.17
CA GLU A 60 -8.39 7.83 9.39
C GLU A 60 -9.10 7.55 8.05
N PHE A 61 -8.84 6.40 7.45
CA PHE A 61 -9.31 6.08 6.10
C PHE A 61 -10.66 5.35 6.11
N LYS A 62 -11.53 5.72 5.16
CA LYS A 62 -12.83 5.05 4.91
C LYS A 62 -12.90 4.39 3.53
N ARG A 63 -11.96 4.72 2.65
CA ARG A 63 -11.80 4.19 1.30
C ARG A 63 -10.33 4.28 0.92
N PHE A 64 -9.95 3.61 -0.16
CA PHE A 64 -8.67 3.86 -0.80
C PHE A 64 -8.76 5.09 -1.71
N SER A 65 -7.80 6.01 -1.63
CA SER A 65 -7.78 7.24 -2.46
C SER A 65 -6.41 7.49 -3.09
N LEU A 66 -6.43 8.08 -4.30
CA LEU A 66 -5.21 8.51 -4.99
C LEU A 66 -5.02 10.02 -4.81
N TRP A 67 -3.77 10.47 -4.67
CA TRP A 67 -3.42 11.88 -4.58
C TRP A 67 -2.17 12.22 -5.41
#